data_AF-A0A7V7E8N9-F1
#
_entry.id   AF-A0A7V7E8N9-F1
#
_cell.length_a   1.000
_cell.length_b   1.000
_cell.length_c   1.000
_cell.angle_alpha   90.00
_cell.angle_beta   90.00
_cell.angle_gamma   90.00
#
_symmetry.space_group_name_H-M   'P 1'
#
loop_
_entity.id
_entity.type
_entity.pdbx_description
1 polymer ?
#
loop_
_entity_poly.entity_id
_entity_poly.type
_entity_poly.pdbx_seq_one_letter_code
_entity_poly.pdbx_strand_id
1 'polypeptide(L)'
;MKLALVAALALLTAACADTPAPKTVSHRGHVSPQAVPAPPPPPGGFDLAKATALVDEARGHRQAGRLAEARQAAERAIDLWPAETAAWNELAAACDSCAPYAAFFAAKLEFSQGLPDRAVALGFQNIAEEEVGTQAGNFTYDQAAIDMARRLWAFYGRAGSAETVASHGKTWGEEHPFTSMTVIGGTVAGILTGIKSAAK
;
A
#
# COMPACT_ATOMS: atom_id res chain seq x y z
N MET A 1 -63.32 23.13 19.75
CA MET A 1 -63.01 21.72 20.08
C MET A 1 -61.63 21.46 19.48
N LYS A 2 -60.48 21.66 20.14
CA LYS A 2 -59.88 21.07 21.36
C LYS A 2 -59.92 19.53 21.38
N LEU A 3 -58.72 18.95 21.55
CA LEU A 3 -58.32 17.52 21.72
C LEU A 3 -57.81 16.79 20.47
N ALA A 4 -56.50 16.83 20.24
CA ALA A 4 -55.68 15.70 19.76
C ALA A 4 -54.20 16.13 19.65
N LEU A 5 -53.51 16.38 20.77
CA LEU A 5 -52.08 16.67 20.73
C LEU A 5 -51.34 16.26 22.02
N VAL A 6 -51.58 15.08 22.56
CA VAL A 6 -50.77 14.55 23.69
C VAL A 6 -50.76 13.02 23.64
N ALA A 7 -50.00 12.39 22.72
CA ALA A 7 -49.83 10.92 22.76
C ALA A 7 -48.55 10.39 22.08
N ALA A 8 -47.61 11.24 21.64
CA ALA A 8 -46.44 10.78 20.87
C ALA A 8 -45.08 10.94 21.57
N LEU A 9 -45.05 11.44 22.82
CA LEU A 9 -43.78 11.76 23.51
C LEU A 9 -43.40 10.81 24.66
N ALA A 10 -44.12 9.69 24.84
CA ALA A 10 -43.87 8.75 25.94
C ALA A 10 -43.20 7.42 25.53
N LEU A 11 -42.91 7.21 24.24
CA LEU A 11 -42.32 5.95 23.74
C LEU A 11 -40.82 6.04 23.42
N LEU A 12 -40.17 7.20 23.63
CA LEU A 12 -38.75 7.40 23.32
C LEU A 12 -37.81 7.30 24.53
N THR A 13 -38.30 7.08 25.75
CA THR A 13 -37.46 7.05 26.96
C THR A 13 -37.24 5.65 27.55
N ALA A 14 -37.79 4.59 26.95
CA ALA A 14 -37.72 3.24 27.50
C ALA A 14 -36.65 2.33 26.85
N ALA A 15 -35.88 2.80 25.87
CA ALA A 15 -34.93 1.97 25.12
C ALA A 15 -33.46 2.14 25.54
N CYS A 16 -33.18 2.73 26.71
CA CYS A 16 -31.82 2.97 27.21
C CYS A 16 -31.62 2.30 28.57
N ALA A 17 -31.62 0.97 28.65
CA ALA A 17 -31.25 0.29 29.90
C ALA A 17 -30.37 -0.95 29.74
N ASP A 18 -30.20 -1.50 28.54
CA ASP A 18 -29.28 -2.62 28.32
C ASP A 18 -28.02 -2.12 27.65
N THR A 19 -27.12 -1.55 28.45
CA THR A 19 -25.72 -1.38 28.02
C THR A 19 -25.12 -2.78 28.11
N PRO A 20 -24.87 -3.49 26.99
CA PRO A 20 -24.30 -4.84 27.07
C PRO A 20 -22.97 -4.73 27.81
N ALA A 21 -22.81 -5.51 28.88
CA ALA A 21 -21.56 -5.57 29.62
C ALA A 21 -20.42 -5.80 28.61
N PRO A 22 -19.34 -5.00 28.66
CA PRO A 22 -18.24 -5.13 27.72
C PRO A 22 -17.74 -6.56 27.81
N LYS A 23 -17.88 -7.31 26.70
CA LYS A 23 -17.28 -8.64 26.61
C LYS A 23 -15.80 -8.46 26.90
N THR A 24 -15.33 -9.07 27.97
CA THR A 24 -13.91 -9.20 28.27
C THR A 24 -13.29 -9.97 27.11
N VAL A 25 -12.74 -9.23 26.15
CA VAL A 25 -11.94 -9.80 25.08
C VAL A 25 -10.70 -10.32 25.76
N SER A 26 -10.63 -11.64 25.94
CA SER A 26 -9.42 -12.29 26.42
C SER A 26 -8.33 -11.96 25.41
N HIS A 27 -7.44 -11.04 25.77
CA HIS A 27 -6.26 -10.69 24.97
C HIS A 27 -5.38 -11.94 24.93
N ARG A 28 -5.66 -12.86 24.00
CA ARG A 28 -4.65 -13.82 23.56
C ARG A 28 -3.47 -12.96 23.17
N GLY A 29 -2.36 -13.09 23.91
CA GLY A 29 -1.17 -12.30 23.68
C GLY A 29 -0.92 -12.25 22.19
N HIS A 30 -0.87 -11.04 21.63
CA HIS A 30 -0.64 -10.86 20.21
C HIS A 30 0.73 -11.44 19.90
N VAL A 31 0.75 -12.70 19.43
CA VAL A 31 1.95 -13.29 18.86
C VAL A 31 2.11 -12.61 17.52
N SER A 32 2.89 -11.53 17.53
CA SER A 32 3.36 -10.95 16.27
C SER A 32 4.14 -12.06 15.58
N PRO A 33 3.80 -12.43 14.33
CA PRO A 33 4.60 -13.40 13.59
C PRO A 33 6.06 -12.96 13.62
N GLN A 34 6.98 -13.92 13.72
CA GLN A 34 8.40 -13.59 13.61
C GLN A 34 8.62 -12.90 12.27
N ALA A 35 9.25 -11.73 12.30
CA ALA A 35 9.54 -10.98 11.10
C ALA A 35 10.44 -11.83 10.20
N VAL A 36 9.94 -12.19 9.01
CA VAL A 36 10.79 -12.83 8.01
C VAL A 36 11.84 -11.80 7.58
N PRO A 37 13.14 -12.12 7.66
CA PRO A 37 14.16 -11.18 7.25
C PRO A 37 14.02 -10.91 5.75
N ALA A 38 14.15 -9.64 5.36
CA ALA A 38 14.11 -9.25 3.97
C ALA A 38 15.26 -9.93 3.19
N PRO A 39 15.05 -10.29 1.90
CA PRO A 39 16.08 -10.91 1.10
C PRO A 39 17.30 -9.98 0.94
N PRO A 40 18.50 -10.53 0.71
CA PRO A 40 19.69 -9.71 0.51
C PRO A 40 19.54 -8.84 -0.75
N PRO A 41 20.10 -7.61 -0.74
CA PRO A 41 20.08 -6.72 -1.90
C PRO A 41 20.92 -7.29 -3.05
N PRO A 42 20.71 -6.81 -4.28
CA PRO A 42 21.58 -7.17 -5.40
C PRO A 42 23.02 -6.72 -5.17
N PRO A 43 24.01 -7.45 -5.73
CA PRO A 43 25.41 -7.02 -5.69
C PRO A 43 25.56 -5.66 -6.37
N GLY A 44 26.25 -4.72 -5.72
CA GLY A 44 26.40 -3.34 -6.19
C GLY A 44 25.46 -2.33 -5.53
N GLY A 45 24.45 -2.78 -4.77
CA GLY A 45 23.54 -1.91 -4.04
C GLY A 45 22.53 -1.19 -4.93
N PHE A 46 21.88 -0.16 -4.36
CA PHE A 46 20.91 0.68 -5.06
C PHE A 46 21.52 2.06 -5.33
N ASP A 47 21.32 2.60 -6.54
CA ASP A 47 21.95 3.86 -6.98
C ASP A 47 20.92 4.73 -7.71
N LEU A 48 20.30 5.65 -6.96
CA LEU A 48 19.26 6.54 -7.47
C LEU A 48 19.78 7.48 -8.55
N ALA A 49 21.01 7.98 -8.42
CA ALA A 49 21.59 8.93 -9.38
C ALA A 49 21.77 8.26 -10.75
N LYS A 50 22.31 7.03 -10.79
CA LYS A 50 22.40 6.27 -12.04
C LYS A 50 21.05 5.86 -12.58
N ALA A 51 20.10 5.48 -11.73
CA ALA A 51 18.74 5.15 -12.15
C ALA A 51 18.06 6.35 -12.82
N THR A 52 18.17 7.55 -12.23
CA THR A 52 17.63 8.80 -12.79
C THR A 52 18.20 9.09 -14.17
N ALA A 53 19.51 8.96 -14.36
CA ALA A 53 20.15 9.15 -15.65
C ALA A 53 19.62 8.17 -16.73
N LEU A 54 19.37 6.92 -16.35
CA LEU A 54 18.79 5.92 -17.25
C LEU A 54 17.31 6.17 -17.57
N VAL A 55 16.54 6.78 -16.66
CA VAL A 55 15.17 7.23 -16.95
C VAL A 55 15.18 8.31 -18.04
N ASP A 56 16.09 9.28 -17.92
CA ASP A 56 16.22 10.34 -18.94
C ASP A 56 16.70 9.77 -20.29
N GLU A 57 17.62 8.80 -20.27
CA GLU A 57 18.03 8.04 -21.45
C GLU A 57 16.84 7.29 -22.07
N ALA A 58 16.07 6.55 -21.27
CA ALA A 58 14.89 5.82 -21.72
C ALA A 58 13.85 6.75 -22.39
N ARG A 59 13.58 7.89 -21.76
CA ARG A 59 12.69 8.92 -22.31
C ARG A 59 13.21 9.44 -23.65
N GLY A 60 14.50 9.72 -23.76
CA GLY A 60 15.15 10.17 -25.00
C GLY A 60 15.05 9.14 -26.13
N HIS A 61 15.29 7.86 -25.83
CA HIS A 61 15.09 6.78 -26.79
C HIS A 61 13.64 6.67 -27.25
N ARG A 62 12.69 6.73 -26.33
CA ARG A 62 11.26 6.64 -26.63
C ARG A 62 10.80 7.80 -27.52
N GLN A 63 11.19 9.03 -27.21
CA GLN A 63 10.88 10.20 -28.04
C GLN A 63 11.46 10.11 -29.46
N ALA A 64 12.59 9.41 -29.61
CA ALA A 64 13.20 9.13 -30.91
C ALA A 64 12.60 7.89 -31.62
N GLY A 65 11.55 7.25 -31.08
CA GLY A 65 10.94 6.04 -31.64
C GLY A 65 11.78 4.75 -31.46
N ARG A 66 12.87 4.81 -30.70
CA ARG A 66 13.77 3.68 -30.42
C ARG A 66 13.28 2.90 -29.19
N LEU A 67 12.15 2.20 -29.36
CA LEU A 67 11.42 1.58 -28.24
C LEU A 67 12.20 0.44 -27.55
N ALA A 68 13.00 -0.33 -28.29
CA ALA A 68 13.78 -1.41 -27.71
C ALA A 68 14.87 -0.89 -26.75
N GLU A 69 15.58 0.16 -27.15
CA GLU A 69 16.58 0.82 -26.32
C GLU A 69 15.94 1.56 -25.14
N ALA A 70 14.78 2.19 -25.35
CA ALA A 70 14.01 2.82 -24.27
C ALA A 70 13.62 1.80 -23.20
N ARG A 71 13.10 0.64 -23.62
CA ARG A 71 12.79 -0.47 -22.73
C ARG A 71 14.03 -0.92 -21.94
N GLN A 72 15.14 -1.15 -22.62
CA GLN A 72 16.38 -1.62 -21.97
C GLN A 72 16.89 -0.61 -20.93
N ALA A 73 16.87 0.69 -21.25
CA ALA A 73 17.27 1.73 -20.31
C ALA A 73 16.33 1.78 -19.09
N ALA A 74 15.01 1.66 -19.29
CA ALA A 74 14.03 1.61 -18.22
C ALA A 74 14.19 0.37 -17.31
N GLU A 75 14.41 -0.81 -17.89
CA GLU A 75 14.70 -2.04 -17.12
C GLU A 75 15.96 -1.88 -16.26
N ARG A 76 17.03 -1.31 -16.83
CA ARG A 76 18.26 -1.02 -16.07
C ARG A 76 18.06 0.02 -14.97
N ALA A 77 17.20 1.00 -15.19
CA ALA A 77 16.85 1.98 -14.16
C ALA A 77 16.11 1.31 -12.99
N ILE A 78 15.12 0.45 -13.28
CA ILE A 78 14.40 -0.36 -12.28
C ILE A 78 15.35 -1.28 -11.53
N ASP A 79 16.35 -1.85 -12.22
CA ASP A 79 17.36 -2.66 -11.56
C ASP A 79 18.17 -1.84 -10.53
N LEU A 80 18.61 -0.64 -10.90
CA LEU A 80 19.40 0.18 -10.00
C LEU A 80 18.58 0.80 -8.86
N TRP A 81 17.32 1.12 -9.12
CA TRP A 81 16.43 1.72 -8.14
C TRP A 81 14.98 1.29 -8.40
N PRO A 82 14.52 0.15 -7.82
CA PRO A 82 13.22 -0.41 -8.15
C PRO A 82 12.05 0.46 -7.67
N ALA A 83 12.29 1.40 -6.75
CA ALA A 83 11.30 2.37 -6.29
C ALA A 83 11.14 3.61 -7.21
N GLU A 84 11.88 3.69 -8.32
CA GLU A 84 11.83 4.84 -9.24
C GLU A 84 10.58 4.75 -10.12
N THR A 85 9.52 5.46 -9.72
CA THR A 85 8.22 5.40 -10.39
C THR A 85 8.31 5.87 -11.85
N ALA A 86 9.20 6.82 -12.16
CA ALA A 86 9.38 7.29 -13.53
C ALA A 86 9.94 6.18 -14.45
N ALA A 87 10.81 5.30 -13.94
CA ALA A 87 11.35 4.18 -14.72
C ALA A 87 10.24 3.19 -15.14
N TRP A 88 9.30 2.92 -14.25
CA TRP A 88 8.13 2.09 -14.54
C TRP A 88 7.23 2.71 -15.61
N ASN A 89 7.01 4.02 -15.54
CA ASN A 89 6.22 4.74 -16.54
C ASN A 89 6.90 4.70 -17.93
N GLU A 90 8.22 4.89 -17.99
CA GLU A 90 8.96 4.78 -19.25
C GLU A 90 8.96 3.34 -19.78
N LEU A 91 9.05 2.31 -18.91
CA LEU A 91 8.91 0.90 -19.32
C LEU A 91 7.54 0.61 -19.91
N ALA A 92 6.46 1.06 -19.25
CA ALA A 92 5.10 0.87 -19.72
C ALA A 92 4.88 1.53 -21.09
N ALA A 93 5.45 2.72 -21.31
CA ALA A 93 5.33 3.45 -22.56
C ALA A 93 6.23 2.88 -23.69
N ALA A 94 7.28 2.13 -23.37
CA ALA A 94 8.22 1.57 -24.34
C ALA A 94 7.91 0.13 -24.77
N CYS A 95 7.05 -0.59 -24.04
CA CYS A 95 6.79 -2.02 -24.27
C CYS A 95 5.32 -2.40 -24.01
N ASP A 96 4.55 -2.62 -25.08
CA ASP A 96 3.12 -2.97 -24.98
C ASP A 96 2.86 -4.24 -24.16
N SER A 97 3.68 -5.28 -24.33
CA SER A 97 3.54 -6.52 -23.57
C SER A 97 3.97 -6.38 -22.11
N CYS A 98 4.83 -5.41 -21.80
CA CYS A 98 5.29 -5.11 -20.44
C CYS A 98 4.36 -4.11 -19.72
N ALA A 99 3.52 -3.38 -20.47
CA ALA A 99 2.73 -2.29 -19.93
C ALA A 99 1.83 -2.66 -18.75
N PRO A 100 1.11 -3.80 -18.74
CA PRO A 100 0.30 -4.20 -17.58
C PRO A 100 1.14 -4.44 -16.33
N TYR A 101 2.29 -5.10 -16.49
CA TYR A 101 3.26 -5.36 -15.44
C TYR A 101 3.85 -4.08 -14.88
N ALA A 102 4.30 -3.18 -15.76
CA ALA A 102 4.89 -1.91 -15.35
C ALA A 102 3.87 -0.98 -14.69
N ALA A 103 2.64 -0.91 -15.21
CA ALA A 103 1.55 -0.14 -14.62
C ALA A 103 1.16 -0.66 -13.23
N PHE A 104 1.14 -1.98 -13.03
CA PHE A 104 0.88 -2.58 -11.72
C PHE A 104 1.89 -2.08 -10.66
N PHE A 105 3.19 -2.19 -10.95
CA PHE A 105 4.22 -1.75 -9.99
C PHE A 105 4.27 -0.24 -9.82
N ALA A 106 4.06 0.55 -10.89
CA ALA A 106 3.95 2.00 -10.79
C ALA A 106 2.84 2.41 -9.82
N ALA A 107 1.63 1.83 -9.96
CA ALA A 107 0.50 2.12 -9.07
C ALA A 107 0.76 1.69 -7.62
N LYS A 108 1.43 0.55 -7.40
CA LYS A 108 1.83 0.11 -6.05
C LYS A 108 2.83 1.08 -5.42
N LEU A 109 3.79 1.57 -6.19
CA LEU A 109 4.77 2.54 -5.71
C LEU A 109 4.13 3.89 -5.41
N GLU A 110 3.25 4.39 -6.27
CA GLU A 110 2.51 5.63 -6.02
C GLU A 110 1.68 5.53 -4.73
N PHE A 111 0.95 4.44 -4.52
CA PHE A 111 0.22 4.19 -3.28
C PHE A 111 1.16 4.13 -2.06
N SER A 112 2.37 3.59 -2.22
CA SER A 112 3.34 3.44 -1.14
C SER A 112 3.93 4.76 -0.64
N GLN A 113 3.90 5.83 -1.43
CA GLN A 113 4.47 7.14 -1.05
C GLN A 113 3.78 7.76 0.18
N GLY A 114 2.54 7.35 0.50
CA GLY A 114 1.81 7.81 1.68
C GLY A 114 1.97 6.91 2.92
N LEU A 115 2.80 5.87 2.85
CA LEU A 115 2.92 4.84 3.89
C LEU A 115 4.31 4.84 4.52
N PRO A 116 4.42 4.46 5.82
CA PRO A 116 5.73 4.18 6.42
C PRO A 116 6.42 3.00 5.71
N ASP A 117 7.74 3.06 5.53
CA ASP A 117 8.54 2.03 4.85
C ASP A 117 8.26 0.61 5.33
N ARG A 118 8.03 0.42 6.63
CA ARG A 118 7.68 -0.89 7.19
C ARG A 118 6.37 -1.45 6.63
N ALA A 119 5.35 -0.61 6.46
CA ALA A 119 4.08 -1.01 5.88
C ALA A 119 4.24 -1.34 4.39
N VAL A 120 5.06 -0.55 3.68
CA VAL A 120 5.39 -0.80 2.27
C VAL A 120 6.13 -2.13 2.09
N ALA A 121 7.15 -2.38 2.92
CA ALA A 121 7.91 -3.63 2.94
C ALA A 121 7.00 -4.85 3.15
N LEU A 122 6.06 -4.78 4.10
CA LEU A 122 5.06 -5.84 4.32
C LEU A 122 4.14 -6.03 3.12
N GLY A 123 3.73 -4.94 2.46
CA GLY A 123 2.92 -5.01 1.25
C GLY A 123 3.62 -5.79 0.12
N PHE A 124 4.92 -5.55 -0.08
CA PHE A 124 5.71 -6.27 -1.07
C PHE A 124 6.08 -7.69 -0.62
N GLN A 125 6.27 -7.94 0.67
CA GLN A 125 6.43 -9.28 1.21
C GLN A 125 5.21 -10.15 0.89
N ASN A 126 3.99 -9.64 1.12
CA ASN A 126 2.77 -10.38 0.81
C ASN A 126 2.74 -10.80 -0.66
N ILE A 127 3.07 -9.90 -1.58
CA ILE A 127 3.13 -10.21 -3.02
C ILE A 127 4.24 -11.22 -3.34
N ALA A 128 5.39 -11.11 -2.69
CA ALA A 128 6.55 -11.98 -2.88
C ALA A 128 6.35 -13.43 -2.38
N GLU A 129 5.36 -13.63 -1.51
CA GLU A 129 4.96 -14.92 -0.94
C GLU A 129 3.77 -15.57 -1.67
N GLU A 130 3.14 -14.86 -2.62
CA GLU A 130 2.07 -15.42 -3.46
C GLU A 130 2.59 -16.52 -4.39
N GLU A 131 1.69 -17.44 -4.78
CA GLU A 131 2.00 -18.47 -5.77
C GLU A 131 1.91 -17.91 -7.20
N VAL A 132 2.79 -18.36 -8.10
CA VAL A 132 2.69 -18.06 -9.54
C VAL A 132 1.32 -18.49 -10.06
N GLY A 133 0.63 -17.58 -10.74
CA GLY A 133 -0.74 -17.76 -11.25
C GLY A 133 -1.81 -17.18 -10.34
N THR A 134 -1.47 -16.71 -9.13
CA THR A 134 -2.43 -16.02 -8.25
C THR A 134 -2.90 -14.70 -8.88
N GLN A 135 -4.20 -14.42 -8.80
CA GLN A 135 -4.81 -13.22 -9.37
C GLN A 135 -5.02 -12.13 -8.33
N ALA A 136 -4.64 -10.90 -8.68
CA ALA A 136 -4.92 -9.68 -7.92
C ALA A 136 -5.63 -8.66 -8.81
N GLY A 137 -6.96 -8.69 -8.80
CA GLY A 137 -7.77 -7.89 -9.72
C GLY A 137 -7.58 -8.35 -11.17
N ASN A 138 -7.09 -7.45 -12.03
CA ASN A 138 -6.82 -7.74 -13.45
C ASN A 138 -5.36 -8.15 -13.72
N PHE A 139 -4.58 -8.41 -12.68
CA PHE A 139 -3.17 -8.78 -12.78
C PHE A 139 -2.97 -10.21 -12.26
N THR A 140 -2.20 -11.02 -12.99
CA THR A 140 -1.81 -12.37 -12.58
C THR A 140 -0.33 -12.37 -12.26
N TYR A 141 0.04 -12.86 -11.08
CA TYR A 141 1.45 -12.93 -10.68
C TYR A 141 2.19 -13.98 -11.49
N ASP A 142 3.22 -13.57 -12.22
CA ASP A 142 4.21 -14.46 -12.80
C ASP A 142 5.48 -14.49 -11.95
N GLN A 143 6.46 -15.31 -12.34
CA GLN A 143 7.72 -15.42 -11.61
C GLN A 143 8.47 -14.07 -11.55
N ALA A 144 8.41 -13.28 -12.63
CA ALA A 144 9.08 -11.98 -12.68
C ALA A 144 8.46 -10.97 -11.69
N ALA A 145 7.13 -10.96 -11.55
CA ALA A 145 6.43 -10.12 -10.57
C ALA A 145 6.77 -10.51 -9.13
N ILE A 146 6.84 -11.81 -8.84
CA ILE A 146 7.23 -12.29 -7.52
C ILE A 146 8.68 -11.88 -7.21
N ASP A 147 9.60 -12.05 -8.15
CA ASP A 147 11.01 -11.68 -7.95
C ASP A 147 11.20 -10.17 -7.81
N MET A 148 10.43 -9.38 -8.55
CA MET A 148 10.42 -7.92 -8.38
C MET A 148 9.85 -7.50 -7.02
N ALA A 149 8.76 -8.13 -6.57
CA ALA A 149 8.21 -7.88 -5.24
C ALA A 149 9.22 -8.21 -4.14
N ARG A 150 9.98 -9.30 -4.28
CA ARG A 150 11.11 -9.62 -3.36
C ARG A 150 12.16 -8.53 -3.35
N ARG A 151 12.52 -7.99 -4.53
CA ARG A 151 13.50 -6.90 -4.63
C ARG A 151 13.00 -5.62 -3.96
N LEU A 152 11.73 -5.27 -4.15
CA LEU A 152 11.09 -4.13 -3.51
C LEU A 152 10.98 -4.33 -2.00
N TRP A 153 10.65 -5.53 -1.54
CA TRP A 153 10.69 -5.88 -0.12
C TRP A 153 12.09 -5.71 0.47
N ALA A 154 13.14 -6.20 -0.21
CA ALA A 154 14.53 -5.97 0.19
C ALA A 154 14.90 -4.48 0.24
N PHE A 155 14.44 -3.70 -0.75
CA PHE A 155 14.68 -2.27 -0.84
C PHE A 155 14.07 -1.53 0.37
N TYR A 156 12.77 -1.66 0.61
CA TYR A 156 12.07 -0.97 1.70
C TYR A 156 12.41 -1.52 3.08
N GLY A 157 12.71 -2.82 3.18
CA GLY A 157 13.18 -3.44 4.42
C GLY A 157 14.51 -2.84 4.91
N ARG A 158 15.34 -2.31 4.01
CA ARG A 158 16.59 -1.61 4.35
C ARG A 158 16.40 -0.12 4.63
N ALA A 159 15.60 0.57 3.83
CA ALA A 159 15.33 2.02 4.02
C ALA A 159 14.82 2.30 5.45
N GLY A 160 13.84 1.50 5.90
CA GLY A 160 13.34 1.54 7.27
C GLY A 160 14.34 1.12 8.35
N SER A 161 15.55 0.63 8.02
CA SER A 161 16.61 0.33 9.00
C SER A 161 17.72 1.40 9.04
N ALA A 162 17.98 2.08 7.92
CA ALA A 162 19.03 3.10 7.84
C ALA A 162 18.58 4.42 8.50
N GLU A 163 17.34 4.84 8.26
CA GLU A 163 16.79 6.06 8.87
C GLU A 163 16.42 5.87 10.35
N THR A 164 16.04 4.64 10.72
CA THR A 164 15.74 4.28 12.11
C THR A 164 16.99 4.27 12.99
N VAL A 165 18.22 4.31 12.47
CA VAL A 165 19.41 4.48 13.31
C VAL A 165 19.89 5.94 13.35
N ALA A 166 19.58 6.74 12.33
CA ALA A 166 19.98 8.16 12.27
C ALA A 166 18.95 9.14 12.87
N SER A 167 17.66 8.76 12.97
CA SER A 167 16.56 9.65 13.37
C SER A 167 15.92 9.37 14.75
N HIS A 168 16.56 8.60 15.63
CA HIS A 168 16.14 8.53 17.06
C HIS A 168 16.46 9.84 17.82
N GLY A 169 16.04 10.98 17.26
CA GLY A 169 15.98 12.28 17.91
C GLY A 169 14.63 12.54 18.58
N LYS A 170 13.51 11.97 18.08
CA LYS A 170 12.21 11.97 18.74
C LYS A 170 11.39 10.76 18.31
N THR A 171 10.79 10.05 19.26
CA THR A 171 9.81 9.01 18.95
C THR A 171 8.54 9.63 18.36
N TRP A 172 7.77 8.90 17.57
CA TRP A 172 6.49 9.39 17.03
C TRP A 172 5.54 9.94 18.12
N GLY A 173 5.61 9.41 19.35
CA GLY A 173 4.87 9.92 20.51
C GLY A 173 5.36 11.27 21.05
N GLU A 174 6.62 11.65 20.79
CA GLU A 174 7.15 12.99 21.08
C GLU A 174 6.88 13.99 19.96
N GLU A 175 6.76 13.53 18.71
CA GLU A 175 6.46 14.38 17.55
C GLU A 175 4.95 14.67 17.42
N HIS A 176 4.10 13.74 17.89
CA HIS A 176 2.65 13.91 17.90
C HIS A 176 2.02 13.47 19.24
N PRO A 177 2.13 14.28 20.31
CA PRO A 177 1.60 13.93 21.63
C PRO A 177 0.06 13.82 21.70
N PHE A 178 -0.67 14.22 20.65
CA PHE A 178 -2.14 14.31 20.66
C PHE A 178 -2.87 13.31 19.75
N THR A 179 -2.19 12.58 18.86
CA THR A 179 -2.87 11.64 17.92
C THR A 179 -3.30 10.33 18.57
N SER A 180 -2.79 10.00 19.76
CA SER A 180 -3.19 8.81 20.52
C SER A 180 -4.67 8.83 20.97
N MET A 181 -5.36 9.98 20.92
CA MET A 181 -6.75 10.10 21.36
C MET A 181 -7.82 9.90 20.27
N THR A 182 -7.48 9.83 18.99
CA THR A 182 -8.50 9.89 17.90
C THR A 182 -8.75 8.56 17.17
N VAL A 183 -8.19 7.44 17.63
CA VAL A 183 -8.47 6.11 17.02
C VAL A 183 -9.64 5.37 17.72
N ILE A 184 -10.28 6.00 18.71
CA ILE A 184 -11.53 5.50 19.33
C ILE A 184 -12.70 6.36 18.83
N GLY A 185 -13.13 6.18 17.58
CA GLY A 185 -14.28 6.94 17.07
C GLY A 185 -14.48 6.86 15.57
N GLY A 186 -14.62 5.67 15.00
CA GLY A 186 -14.75 5.51 13.55
C GLY A 186 -15.47 4.24 13.09
N THR A 187 -16.40 3.70 13.87
CA THR A 187 -17.27 2.58 13.48
C THR A 187 -18.74 2.97 13.54
N VAL A 188 -19.13 4.07 12.89
CA VAL A 188 -20.56 4.37 12.62
C VAL A 188 -20.71 5.12 11.28
N ALA A 189 -20.61 4.41 10.16
CA ALA A 189 -21.15 4.86 8.86
C ALA A 189 -21.22 3.69 7.86
N GLY A 190 -21.93 2.62 8.23
CA GLY A 190 -22.06 1.41 7.42
C GLY A 190 -23.48 0.84 7.42
N ILE A 191 -24.51 1.69 7.48
CA ILE A 191 -25.90 1.32 7.21
C ILE A 191 -26.54 2.53 6.54
N LEU A 192 -26.69 2.51 5.20
CA LEU A 192 -27.75 3.20 4.42
C LEU A 192 -27.50 3.12 2.90
N THR A 193 -27.18 1.94 2.36
CA THR A 193 -27.28 1.72 0.91
C THR A 193 -27.87 0.33 0.64
N GLY A 194 -29.19 0.23 0.82
CA GLY A 194 -29.91 -1.03 0.63
C GLY A 194 -31.41 -0.87 0.54
N ILE A 195 -31.92 0.19 -0.10
CA ILE A 195 -33.33 0.23 -0.55
C ILE A 195 -33.40 0.89 -1.92
N LYS A 196 -33.27 0.07 -2.97
CA LYS A 196 -33.93 0.32 -4.26
C LYS A 196 -34.01 -0.99 -5.03
N SER A 197 -35.21 -1.27 -5.53
CA SER A 197 -35.55 -2.27 -6.55
C SER A 197 -36.07 -3.63 -6.07
N ALA A 198 -37.34 -3.65 -5.67
CA ALA A 198 -38.25 -4.75 -5.96
C ALA A 198 -39.69 -4.21 -5.99
N ALA A 199 -40.07 -3.57 -7.10
CA ALA A 199 -41.46 -3.38 -7.49
C ALA A 199 -41.54 -3.75 -8.97
N LYS A 200 -41.94 -5.00 -9.22
CA LYS A 200 -42.47 -5.48 -10.49
C LYS A 200 -43.45 -6.62 -10.18
#